data_AF-A0AAU9U7D1-F1
#
_entry.id   AF-A0AAU9U7D1-F1
#
_cell.length_a   1.000
_cell.length_b   1.000
_cell.length_c   1.000
_cell.angle_alpha   90.00
_cell.angle_beta   90.00
_cell.angle_gamma   90.00
#
_symmetry.space_group_name_H-M   'P 1'
#
loop_
_entity.id
_entity.type
_entity.pdbx_description
1 polymer ?
#
loop_
_entity_poly.entity_id
_entity_poly.type
_entity_poly.pdbx_seq_one_letter_code
_entity_poly.pdbx_strand_id
1 'polypeptide(L)'
;MISKLIVIGLTILIQSTCEPDRRVITTLKYSKFYVKPTVVNGEPATRGQVPYLVSIKEPVKKIGERRIIWKNLCGGSIISELKVLTAAHCFEGNNFYYEKHPYVLRVVAGSLRTGLTHSGDTETNIISQWRKIQKVVLHKQFYFPKHDIALVFVSEAWKFTSNVDYVTTALKNTDYKSSCISAGYGRTGYRLQDSISPILLVARINTLPKWRCSMIWEMNMSTFICSDSALTDVSRGDSGGPLACKGTLDPAETQDKDLLVGVVSGKNFDKTTLFTRVSAYHGWIERNRSSKVGNEFSYFILNTVLFLIYLFFRFKFLLVYPTTVKRNPL
;
A
#
# COMPACT_ATOMS: atom_id res chain seq x y z
N MET A 1 -17.42 32.29 -78.42
CA MET A 1 -17.56 32.43 -76.95
C MET A 1 -18.01 31.10 -76.39
N ILE A 2 -17.17 30.46 -75.57
CA ILE A 2 -17.50 29.90 -74.25
C ILE A 2 -16.23 29.19 -73.77
N SER A 3 -15.81 29.66 -72.60
CA SER A 3 -14.56 29.45 -71.92
C SER A 3 -14.44 28.08 -71.26
N LYS A 4 -13.20 27.58 -71.22
CA LYS A 4 -12.74 26.51 -70.33
C LYS A 4 -13.15 26.81 -68.88
N LEU A 5 -13.75 25.84 -68.20
CA LEU A 5 -13.67 25.76 -66.73
C LEU A 5 -13.50 24.29 -66.34
N ILE A 6 -12.26 23.95 -65.99
CA ILE A 6 -11.89 22.72 -65.31
C ILE A 6 -12.17 22.97 -63.83
N VAL A 7 -13.16 22.29 -63.26
CA VAL A 7 -13.42 22.29 -61.81
C VAL A 7 -12.72 21.07 -61.22
N ILE A 8 -11.55 21.29 -60.61
CA ILE A 8 -10.85 20.28 -59.82
C ILE A 8 -11.57 20.19 -58.47
N GLY A 9 -12.21 19.05 -58.21
CA GLY A 9 -12.81 18.75 -56.91
C GLY A 9 -11.71 18.61 -55.86
N LEU A 10 -11.68 19.52 -54.89
CA LEU A 10 -10.81 19.44 -53.72
C LEU A 10 -11.50 18.53 -52.68
N THR A 11 -11.23 17.22 -52.71
CA THR A 11 -11.58 16.33 -51.60
C THR A 11 -10.63 16.60 -50.43
N ILE A 12 -11.10 17.38 -49.45
CA ILE A 12 -10.41 17.56 -48.18
C ILE A 12 -10.56 16.26 -47.38
N LEU A 13 -9.56 15.39 -47.48
CA LEU A 13 -9.37 14.28 -46.54
C LEU A 13 -8.98 14.89 -45.19
N ILE A 14 -9.96 15.09 -44.31
CA ILE A 14 -9.70 15.36 -42.90
C ILE A 14 -9.22 14.03 -42.29
N GLN A 15 -7.92 13.77 -42.37
CA GLN A 15 -7.28 12.77 -41.53
C GLN A 15 -7.36 13.28 -40.09
N SER A 16 -8.34 12.78 -39.34
CA SER A 16 -8.34 12.89 -37.89
C SER A 16 -7.21 12.02 -37.35
N THR A 17 -5.99 12.57 -37.31
CA THR A 17 -4.90 11.98 -36.54
C THR A 17 -5.29 12.09 -35.07
N CYS A 18 -5.78 10.98 -34.51
CA CYS A 18 -5.95 10.84 -33.07
C CYS A 18 -4.56 10.75 -32.45
N GLU A 19 -4.03 11.90 -32.05
CA GLU A 19 -2.78 11.98 -31.30
C GLU A 19 -3.06 11.49 -29.86
N PRO A 20 -2.31 10.50 -29.33
CA PRO A 20 -2.52 10.02 -27.98
C PRO A 20 -2.18 11.15 -27.00
N ASP A 21 -3.23 11.69 -26.40
CA ASP A 21 -3.18 12.80 -25.47
C ASP A 21 -2.34 12.45 -24.23
N ARG A 22 -1.09 12.96 -24.21
CA ARG A 22 -0.15 12.84 -23.08
C ARG A 22 -0.44 13.91 -22.00
N ARG A 23 -1.68 14.09 -21.59
CA ARG A 23 -2.03 14.98 -20.46
C ARG A 23 -1.59 14.38 -19.11
N VAL A 24 -0.29 14.58 -18.87
CA VAL A 24 0.44 14.79 -17.61
C VAL A 24 -0.34 14.45 -16.33
N ILE A 25 -0.06 13.27 -15.77
CA ILE A 25 -0.40 12.95 -14.38
C ILE A 25 0.75 13.44 -13.52
N THR A 26 0.67 14.70 -13.13
CA THR A 26 1.62 15.38 -12.26
C THR A 26 1.38 14.97 -10.82
N THR A 27 2.06 13.91 -10.37
CA THR A 27 2.58 13.95 -9.01
C THR A 27 3.45 15.21 -8.90
N LEU A 28 3.49 15.80 -7.70
CA LEU A 28 4.27 16.99 -7.28
C LEU A 28 5.77 17.03 -7.68
N LYS A 29 6.25 16.08 -8.48
CA LYS A 29 7.55 16.06 -9.16
C LYS A 29 7.53 16.78 -10.52
N TYR A 30 6.38 17.04 -11.16
CA TYR A 30 6.32 17.51 -12.56
C TYR A 30 5.48 18.79 -12.82
N SER A 31 4.95 19.46 -11.79
CA SER A 31 4.13 20.67 -12.00
C SER A 31 5.02 21.92 -12.06
N LYS A 32 4.88 22.73 -13.13
CA LYS A 32 5.57 24.02 -13.33
C LYS A 32 4.74 25.23 -12.88
N PHE A 33 3.52 25.04 -12.39
CA PHE A 33 2.64 26.14 -11.99
C PHE A 33 2.74 26.40 -10.48
N TYR A 34 3.05 27.66 -10.13
CA TYR A 34 3.02 28.16 -8.76
C TYR A 34 1.62 28.67 -8.45
N VAL A 35 0.85 27.89 -7.69
CA VAL A 35 -0.36 28.35 -7.02
C VAL A 35 -0.15 28.18 -5.52
N LYS A 36 -0.58 29.18 -4.75
CA LYS A 36 -0.44 29.27 -3.29
C LYS A 36 -1.12 28.05 -2.62
N PRO A 37 -0.36 27.08 -2.08
CA PRO A 37 -0.93 25.86 -1.51
C PRO A 37 -1.43 26.12 -0.09
N THR A 38 -2.67 25.76 0.20
CA THR A 38 -3.27 25.77 1.54
C THR A 38 -3.24 24.37 2.16
N VAL A 39 -2.81 24.28 3.43
CA VAL A 39 -3.18 23.17 4.31
C VAL A 39 -4.40 23.67 5.10
N VAL A 40 -5.57 23.06 4.91
CA VAL A 40 -6.81 23.38 5.64
C VAL A 40 -7.35 22.07 6.24
N ASN A 41 -7.57 22.03 7.57
CA ASN A 41 -8.38 21.06 8.32
C ASN A 41 -7.78 19.71 8.78
N GLY A 42 -6.45 19.55 8.86
CA GLY A 42 -5.86 18.45 9.65
C GLY A 42 -5.70 18.85 11.11
N GLU A 43 -6.23 18.07 12.05
CA GLU A 43 -6.06 18.27 13.49
C GLU A 43 -4.98 17.33 14.06
N PRO A 44 -4.24 17.74 15.10
CA PRO A 44 -3.34 16.85 15.82
C PRO A 44 -4.06 15.58 16.28
N ALA A 45 -3.50 14.42 15.91
CA ALA A 45 -4.06 13.14 16.31
C ALA A 45 -3.89 12.90 17.81
N THR A 46 -4.90 12.29 18.41
CA THR A 46 -4.82 11.78 19.78
C THR A 46 -4.34 10.33 19.79
N ARG A 47 -3.78 9.87 20.93
CA ARG A 47 -3.32 8.48 21.07
C ARG A 47 -4.49 7.52 20.86
N GLY A 48 -4.29 6.50 20.02
CA GLY A 48 -5.31 5.50 19.70
C GLY A 48 -6.40 5.95 18.74
N GLN A 49 -6.34 7.17 18.19
CA GLN A 49 -7.34 7.65 17.24
C GLN A 49 -7.30 6.93 15.89
N VAL A 50 -6.09 6.55 15.44
CA VAL A 50 -5.84 5.81 14.19
C VAL A 50 -4.82 4.70 14.45
N PRO A 51 -5.19 3.67 15.24
CA PRO A 51 -4.24 2.69 15.78
C PRO A 51 -3.63 1.79 14.68
N TYR A 52 -4.24 1.77 13.50
CA TYR A 52 -3.80 1.04 12.32
C TYR A 52 -2.80 1.78 11.45
N LEU A 53 -2.58 3.07 11.67
CA LEU A 53 -1.62 3.82 10.88
C LEU A 53 -0.19 3.36 11.19
N VAL A 54 0.58 3.14 10.14
CA VAL A 54 2.04 2.98 10.24
C VAL A 54 2.80 4.05 9.47
N SER A 55 4.02 4.32 9.93
CA SER A 55 5.03 5.12 9.24
C SER A 55 6.07 4.18 8.62
N ILE A 56 6.19 4.20 7.30
CA ILE A 56 7.27 3.57 6.55
C ILE A 56 8.43 4.58 6.53
N LYS A 57 9.58 4.19 7.08
CA LYS A 57 10.72 5.07 7.31
C LYS A 57 11.96 4.64 6.55
N GLU A 58 12.66 5.64 6.01
CA GLU A 58 13.98 5.50 5.39
C GLU A 58 15.10 6.03 6.33
N PRO A 59 16.30 5.42 6.31
CA PRO A 59 17.42 5.89 7.10
C PRO A 59 18.03 7.14 6.44
N VAL A 60 18.29 8.19 7.22
CA VAL A 60 18.86 9.45 6.72
C VAL A 60 20.33 9.59 7.10
N LYS A 61 20.65 9.44 8.39
CA LYS A 61 22.00 9.69 8.91
C LYS A 61 22.28 8.81 10.11
N LYS A 62 23.45 8.19 10.14
CA LYS A 62 23.98 7.51 11.34
C LYS A 62 24.52 8.56 12.31
N ILE A 63 24.20 8.41 13.59
CA ILE A 63 24.74 9.18 14.72
C ILE A 63 25.47 8.19 15.62
N GLY A 64 26.80 8.28 15.67
CA GLY A 64 27.63 7.30 16.36
C GLY A 64 27.45 5.89 15.80
N GLU A 65 27.71 4.88 16.63
CA GLU A 65 27.75 3.48 16.17
C GLU A 65 26.36 2.83 16.04
N ARG A 66 25.41 3.22 16.91
CA ARG A 66 24.15 2.46 17.11
C ARG A 66 22.87 3.23 16.85
N ARG A 67 22.93 4.50 16.45
CA ARG A 67 21.73 5.34 16.27
C ARG A 67 21.61 5.81 14.84
N ILE A 68 20.39 5.78 14.31
CA ILE A 68 20.06 6.26 12.97
C ILE A 68 18.93 7.28 13.12
N ILE A 69 19.06 8.41 12.43
CA ILE A 69 17.94 9.33 12.18
C ILE A 69 17.08 8.73 11.08
N TRP A 70 15.81 8.53 11.38
CA TRP A 70 14.83 8.03 10.44
C TRP A 70 13.90 9.14 9.97
N LYS A 71 13.51 9.09 8.70
CA LYS A 71 12.54 10.01 8.11
C LYS A 71 11.35 9.23 7.58
N ASN A 72 10.16 9.81 7.71
CA ASN A 72 8.95 9.24 7.13
C ASN A 72 8.99 9.34 5.60
N LEU A 73 8.91 8.20 4.94
CA LEU A 73 8.81 8.06 3.48
C LEU A 73 7.34 8.04 3.05
N CYS A 74 6.56 7.12 3.64
CA CYS A 74 5.15 6.90 3.36
C CYS A 74 4.39 6.45 4.61
N GLY A 75 3.07 6.52 4.56
CA GLY A 75 2.16 5.85 5.48
C GLY A 75 1.82 4.41 5.06
N GLY A 76 1.00 3.76 5.86
CA GLY A 76 0.41 2.45 5.60
C GLY A 76 -0.67 2.13 6.62
N SER A 77 -1.37 1.01 6.41
CA SER A 77 -2.41 0.52 7.31
C SER A 77 -2.13 -0.92 7.72
N ILE A 78 -2.14 -1.22 9.01
CA ILE A 78 -2.08 -2.59 9.52
C ILE A 78 -3.39 -3.29 9.15
N ILE A 79 -3.30 -4.37 8.38
CA ILE A 79 -4.48 -5.16 7.96
C ILE A 79 -4.44 -6.60 8.49
N SER A 80 -3.34 -7.01 9.12
CA SER A 80 -3.25 -8.22 9.97
C SER A 80 -1.97 -8.17 10.80
N GLU A 81 -1.75 -9.18 11.66
CA GLU A 81 -0.57 -9.29 12.53
C GLU A 81 0.78 -9.11 11.82
N LEU A 82 0.90 -9.54 10.55
CA LEU A 82 2.16 -9.51 9.80
C LEU A 82 2.07 -8.72 8.48
N LYS A 83 0.94 -8.05 8.23
CA LYS A 83 0.63 -7.47 6.91
C LYS A 83 0.18 -6.03 7.02
N VAL A 84 0.83 -5.18 6.23
CA VAL A 84 0.50 -3.76 6.07
C VAL A 84 0.11 -3.51 4.62
N LEU A 85 -0.95 -2.72 4.40
CA LEU A 85 -1.36 -2.21 3.10
C LEU A 85 -0.85 -0.78 2.91
N THR A 86 -0.33 -0.47 1.74
CA THR A 86 0.20 0.86 1.40
C THR A 86 0.15 1.08 -0.12
N ALA A 87 0.70 2.18 -0.61
CA ALA A 87 0.79 2.50 -2.04
C ALA A 87 2.04 1.89 -2.67
N ALA A 88 1.97 1.55 -3.96
CA ALA A 88 3.11 0.98 -4.68
C ALA A 88 4.15 2.04 -5.05
N HIS A 89 3.75 3.29 -5.32
CA HIS A 89 4.66 4.38 -5.65
C HIS A 89 5.66 4.69 -4.53
N CYS A 90 5.36 4.30 -3.29
CA CYS A 90 6.28 4.39 -2.16
C CYS A 90 7.59 3.60 -2.37
N PHE A 91 7.59 2.62 -3.28
CA PHE A 91 8.72 1.74 -3.56
C PHE A 91 9.25 1.88 -4.99
N GLU A 92 8.69 2.78 -5.81
CA GLU A 92 9.03 2.94 -7.23
C GLU A 92 10.37 3.66 -7.47
N GLY A 93 10.78 4.52 -6.53
CA GLY A 93 11.99 5.36 -6.66
C GLY A 93 13.27 4.57 -6.97
N ASN A 94 14.17 5.20 -7.75
CA ASN A 94 15.48 4.66 -8.15
C ASN A 94 15.40 3.23 -8.72
N ASN A 95 14.56 3.03 -9.74
CA ASN A 95 14.36 1.72 -10.38
C ASN A 95 13.92 0.63 -9.39
N PHE A 96 12.88 0.95 -8.61
CA PHE A 96 12.31 0.05 -7.61
C PHE A 96 13.30 -0.38 -6.52
N TYR A 97 14.22 0.52 -6.13
CA TYR A 97 15.28 0.19 -5.17
C TYR A 97 14.73 -0.34 -3.85
N TYR A 98 13.70 0.31 -3.30
CA TYR A 98 13.11 -0.08 -2.02
C TYR A 98 12.26 -1.35 -2.09
N GLU A 99 11.73 -1.70 -3.25
CA GLU A 99 11.08 -3.01 -3.46
C GLU A 99 12.12 -4.13 -3.44
N LYS A 100 13.27 -3.92 -4.09
CA LYS A 100 14.39 -4.89 -4.17
C LYS A 100 15.17 -4.99 -2.86
N HIS A 101 15.21 -3.91 -2.06
CA HIS A 101 15.99 -3.82 -0.82
C HIS A 101 15.11 -3.40 0.36
N PRO A 102 14.04 -4.13 0.68
CA PRO A 102 13.08 -3.70 1.70
C PRO A 102 13.69 -3.65 3.10
N TYR A 103 14.76 -4.40 3.34
CA TYR A 103 15.49 -4.47 4.60
C TYR A 103 16.15 -3.14 5.02
N VAL A 104 16.28 -2.15 4.12
CA VAL A 104 16.79 -0.81 4.47
C VAL A 104 15.73 0.04 5.17
N LEU A 105 14.45 -0.28 4.97
CA LEU A 105 13.31 0.46 5.49
C LEU A 105 12.79 -0.14 6.80
N ARG A 106 12.04 0.67 7.56
CA ARG A 106 11.32 0.24 8.76
C ARG A 106 9.85 0.61 8.69
N VAL A 107 9.03 -0.17 9.36
CA VAL A 107 7.62 0.15 9.58
C VAL A 107 7.43 0.40 11.07
N VAL A 108 6.80 1.51 11.41
CA VAL A 108 6.62 1.95 12.79
C VAL A 108 5.16 2.24 13.06
N ALA A 109 4.60 1.58 14.08
CA ALA A 109 3.22 1.79 14.55
C ALA A 109 3.19 2.49 15.91
N GLY A 110 2.08 3.14 16.24
CA GLY A 110 1.77 3.68 17.59
C GLY A 110 2.40 5.03 17.95
N SER A 111 3.36 5.50 17.17
CA SER A 111 3.95 6.85 17.37
C SER A 111 2.95 7.94 16.97
N LEU A 112 2.99 9.08 17.65
CA LEU A 112 2.38 10.34 17.20
C LEU A 112 3.40 11.31 16.59
N ARG A 113 4.68 10.92 16.50
CA ARG A 113 5.78 11.77 16.02
C ARG A 113 6.57 11.13 14.87
N THR A 114 7.04 11.96 13.96
CA THR A 114 7.79 11.53 12.76
C THR A 114 9.26 11.26 13.01
N GLY A 115 9.92 12.16 13.73
CA GLY A 115 11.35 12.12 14.01
C GLY A 115 11.65 11.21 15.18
N LEU A 116 12.30 10.09 14.91
CA LEU A 116 12.81 9.19 15.94
C LEU A 116 14.24 8.80 15.58
N THR A 117 15.13 8.95 16.56
CA THR A 117 16.45 8.36 16.53
C THR A 117 16.33 6.95 17.09
N HIS A 118 16.64 5.94 16.29
CA HIS A 118 16.46 4.54 16.66
C HIS A 118 17.56 3.66 16.06
N SER A 119 17.86 2.51 16.66
CA SER A 119 18.88 1.60 16.12
C SER A 119 18.48 1.00 14.77
N GLY A 120 17.17 0.94 14.51
CA GLY A 120 16.62 0.20 13.38
C GLY A 120 16.44 -1.27 13.67
N ASP A 121 16.48 -1.70 14.93
CA ASP A 121 16.09 -3.07 15.26
C ASP A 121 14.57 -3.21 15.36
N THR A 122 14.12 -4.45 15.40
CA THR A 122 12.74 -4.73 15.77
C THR A 122 12.62 -4.48 17.26
N GLU A 123 11.65 -3.66 17.67
CA GLU A 123 11.44 -3.28 19.06
C GLU A 123 9.95 -3.07 19.33
N THR A 124 9.50 -3.42 20.53
CA THR A 124 8.17 -3.06 21.01
C THR A 124 8.30 -2.38 22.37
N ASN A 125 7.85 -1.12 22.45
CA ASN A 125 7.78 -0.37 23.69
C ASN A 125 6.41 0.32 23.83
N ILE A 126 6.19 1.04 24.94
CA ILE A 126 4.91 1.70 25.25
C ILE A 126 4.56 2.86 24.29
N ILE A 127 5.55 3.37 23.55
CA ILE A 127 5.39 4.50 22.62
C ILE A 127 5.14 3.98 21.21
N SER A 128 5.89 2.97 20.77
CA SER A 128 5.89 2.53 19.38
C SER A 128 6.36 1.10 19.20
N GLN A 129 6.02 0.54 18.05
CA GLN A 129 6.51 -0.76 17.60
C GLN A 129 7.27 -0.60 16.29
N TRP A 130 8.55 -0.96 16.30
CA TRP A 130 9.43 -0.96 15.14
C TRP A 130 9.52 -2.35 14.55
N ARG A 131 9.41 -2.45 13.23
CA ARG A 131 9.54 -3.71 12.50
C ARG A 131 10.46 -3.57 11.30
N LYS A 132 11.34 -4.55 11.10
CA LYS A 132 12.05 -4.75 9.83
C LYS A 132 11.04 -5.24 8.78
N ILE A 133 11.18 -4.79 7.54
CA ILE A 133 10.39 -5.30 6.41
C ILE A 133 11.04 -6.56 5.87
N GLN A 134 10.28 -7.65 5.82
CA GLN A 134 10.73 -8.92 5.26
C GLN A 134 10.51 -8.98 3.74
N LYS A 135 9.37 -8.47 3.27
CA LYS A 135 9.00 -8.52 1.86
C LYS A 135 8.06 -7.37 1.50
N VAL A 136 8.21 -6.86 0.29
CA VAL A 136 7.25 -5.95 -0.35
C VAL A 136 6.67 -6.67 -1.56
N VAL A 137 5.36 -6.52 -1.79
CA VAL A 137 4.68 -7.05 -2.98
C VAL A 137 3.88 -5.93 -3.61
N LEU A 138 4.35 -5.45 -4.76
CA LEU A 138 3.62 -4.47 -5.57
C LEU A 138 2.57 -5.19 -6.42
N HIS A 139 1.49 -4.50 -6.77
CA HIS A 139 0.58 -5.01 -7.78
C HIS A 139 1.32 -5.16 -9.12
N LYS A 140 1.24 -6.33 -9.77
CA LYS A 140 2.03 -6.64 -10.99
C LYS A 140 1.78 -5.69 -12.16
N GLN A 141 0.60 -5.08 -12.19
CA GLN A 141 0.19 -4.12 -13.22
C GLN A 141 0.36 -2.66 -12.77
N PHE A 142 1.08 -2.41 -11.67
CA PHE A 142 1.33 -1.06 -11.19
C PHE A 142 1.94 -0.18 -12.28
N TYR A 143 1.25 0.92 -12.56
CA TYR A 143 1.71 2.03 -13.38
C TYR A 143 1.00 3.28 -12.87
N PHE A 144 1.72 4.18 -12.21
CA PHE A 144 1.11 5.30 -11.52
C PHE A 144 0.18 6.12 -12.43
N PRO A 145 -1.06 6.44 -12.00
CA PRO A 145 -1.68 6.17 -10.69
C PRO A 145 -2.46 4.84 -10.65
N LYS A 146 -2.51 4.07 -11.75
CA LYS A 146 -3.22 2.79 -11.81
C LYS A 146 -2.51 1.72 -10.99
N HIS A 147 -3.32 0.93 -10.29
CA HIS A 147 -2.86 -0.17 -9.45
C HIS A 147 -1.80 0.23 -8.41
N ASP A 148 -1.91 1.45 -7.90
CA ASP A 148 -1.03 2.00 -6.87
C ASP A 148 -1.36 1.43 -5.49
N ILE A 149 -1.01 0.15 -5.31
CA ILE A 149 -1.24 -0.63 -4.10
C ILE A 149 -0.13 -1.65 -3.90
N ALA A 150 0.31 -1.78 -2.65
CA ALA A 150 1.37 -2.68 -2.23
C ALA A 150 1.07 -3.31 -0.88
N LEU A 151 1.61 -4.51 -0.67
CA LEU A 151 1.63 -5.20 0.61
C LEU A 151 3.04 -5.20 1.16
N VAL A 152 3.15 -4.92 2.45
CA VAL A 152 4.39 -4.96 3.22
C VAL A 152 4.24 -6.03 4.29
N PHE A 153 5.15 -7.00 4.28
CA PHE A 153 5.23 -8.06 5.27
C PHE A 153 6.32 -7.73 6.27
N VAL A 154 5.95 -7.70 7.56
CA VAL A 154 6.87 -7.38 8.65
C VAL A 154 7.48 -8.63 9.26
N SER A 155 8.70 -8.49 9.79
CA SER A 155 9.49 -9.58 10.38
C SER A 155 8.94 -10.15 11.70
N GLU A 156 8.13 -9.40 12.43
CA GLU A 156 7.54 -9.82 13.70
C GLU A 156 6.11 -9.31 13.80
N ALA A 157 5.24 -10.10 14.41
CA ALA A 157 3.82 -9.76 14.57
C ALA A 157 3.65 -8.46 15.37
N TRP A 158 2.66 -7.66 14.99
CA TRP A 158 2.22 -6.52 15.79
C TRP A 158 1.63 -7.01 17.12
N LYS A 159 2.02 -6.37 18.22
CA LYS A 159 1.35 -6.58 19.51
C LYS A 159 0.17 -5.62 19.59
N PHE A 160 -1.05 -6.11 19.45
CA PHE A 160 -2.20 -5.20 19.46
C PHE A 160 -2.44 -4.59 20.85
N THR A 161 -2.70 -3.29 20.86
CA THR A 161 -2.88 -2.43 22.03
C THR A 161 -3.87 -1.31 21.65
N SER A 162 -4.25 -0.46 22.60
CA SER A 162 -5.07 0.72 22.29
C SER A 162 -4.44 1.69 21.27
N ASN A 163 -3.11 1.64 21.06
CA ASN A 163 -2.40 2.53 20.13
C ASN A 163 -1.93 1.84 18.85
N VAL A 164 -2.02 0.51 18.78
CA VAL A 164 -1.57 -0.31 17.66
C VAL A 164 -2.60 -1.40 17.45
N ASP A 165 -3.36 -1.34 16.38
CA ASP A 165 -4.39 -2.34 16.05
C ASP A 165 -4.55 -2.41 14.53
N TYR A 166 -5.28 -3.40 14.02
CA TYR A 166 -5.56 -3.52 12.59
C TYR A 166 -6.89 -2.86 12.19
N VAL A 167 -6.97 -2.44 10.94
CA VAL A 167 -8.19 -1.96 10.28
C VAL A 167 -8.77 -3.03 9.36
N THR A 168 -10.10 -3.09 9.24
CA THR A 168 -10.76 -4.05 8.35
C THR A 168 -10.77 -3.52 6.92
N THR A 169 -10.48 -4.36 5.93
CA THR A 169 -10.47 -3.96 4.52
C THR A 169 -11.86 -4.05 3.90
N ALA A 170 -12.24 -3.04 3.11
CA ALA A 170 -13.53 -3.04 2.43
C ALA A 170 -13.66 -4.16 1.39
N LEU A 171 -14.85 -4.76 1.30
CA LEU A 171 -15.19 -5.84 0.36
C LEU A 171 -16.02 -5.35 -0.81
N LYS A 172 -16.93 -4.41 -0.56
CA LYS A 172 -17.95 -3.99 -1.51
C LYS A 172 -17.43 -2.86 -2.37
N ASN A 173 -17.59 -3.00 -3.69
CA ASN A 173 -17.29 -1.90 -4.60
C ASN A 173 -18.48 -0.93 -4.68
N THR A 174 -18.57 -0.03 -3.70
CA THR A 174 -19.63 0.98 -3.58
C THR A 174 -19.07 2.39 -3.38
N ASP A 175 -19.88 3.42 -3.61
CA ASP A 175 -19.55 4.78 -3.17
C ASP A 175 -19.76 4.91 -1.66
N TYR A 176 -18.83 5.58 -0.97
CA TYR A 176 -18.83 5.75 0.48
C TYR A 176 -19.30 7.17 0.83
N LYS A 177 -20.58 7.31 1.19
CA LYS A 177 -21.19 8.62 1.53
C LYS A 177 -20.84 9.13 2.94
N SER A 178 -20.05 8.37 3.69
CA SER A 178 -19.69 8.60 5.09
C SER A 178 -18.61 9.66 5.27
N SER A 179 -18.57 10.27 6.46
CA SER A 179 -17.43 11.08 6.91
C SER A 179 -16.23 10.16 7.15
N CYS A 180 -15.36 10.09 6.15
CA CYS A 180 -14.16 9.28 6.23
C CYS A 180 -13.03 10.09 6.87
N ILE A 181 -12.00 9.40 7.32
CA ILE A 181 -10.86 9.95 7.99
C ILE A 181 -9.61 9.52 7.22
N SER A 182 -8.75 10.48 6.93
CA SER A 182 -7.41 10.25 6.43
C SER A 182 -6.41 10.69 7.48
N ALA A 183 -5.31 9.96 7.62
CA ALA A 183 -4.29 10.27 8.62
C ALA A 183 -2.89 10.05 8.07
N GLY A 184 -1.96 10.87 8.55
CA GLY A 184 -0.58 10.75 8.13
C GLY A 184 0.31 11.85 8.67
N TYR A 185 1.57 11.72 8.29
CA TYR A 185 2.66 12.56 8.74
C TYR A 185 3.03 13.60 7.67
N GLY A 186 2.07 13.96 6.83
CA GLY A 186 2.21 14.90 5.73
C GLY A 186 2.78 16.25 6.14
N ARG A 187 3.21 17.02 5.15
CA ARG A 187 3.73 18.38 5.37
C ARG A 187 2.71 19.30 6.03
N THR A 188 3.17 20.05 7.02
CA THR A 188 2.49 21.22 7.59
C THR A 188 3.20 22.47 7.07
N GLY A 189 2.67 23.12 6.02
CA GLY A 189 3.26 24.37 5.53
C GLY A 189 3.08 24.65 4.04
N TYR A 190 3.40 25.89 3.67
CA TYR A 190 3.11 26.62 2.44
C TYR A 190 4.24 26.60 1.38
N ARG A 191 5.48 26.25 1.75
CA ARG A 191 6.66 26.27 0.86
C ARG A 191 7.11 24.87 0.48
N LEU A 192 7.72 24.74 -0.70
CA LEU A 192 8.38 23.48 -1.13
C LEU A 192 9.49 23.03 -0.16
N GLN A 193 10.03 23.97 0.64
CA GLN A 193 11.00 23.75 1.71
C GLN A 193 10.38 23.39 3.07
N ASP A 194 9.06 23.49 3.25
CA ASP A 194 8.44 23.22 4.55
C ASP A 194 8.55 21.74 4.92
N SER A 195 8.80 21.53 6.20
CA SER A 195 9.12 20.23 6.78
C SER A 195 7.88 19.32 6.82
N ILE A 196 8.16 18.02 6.73
CA ILE A 196 7.23 16.95 7.13
C ILE A 196 6.72 17.30 8.54
N SER A 197 5.41 17.14 8.81
CA SER A 197 4.86 17.45 10.13
C SER A 197 5.63 16.67 11.20
N PRO A 198 6.04 17.32 12.31
CA PRO A 198 6.65 16.59 13.43
C PRO A 198 5.66 15.66 14.13
N ILE A 199 4.36 15.89 13.93
CA ILE A 199 3.25 15.20 14.60
C ILE A 199 2.31 14.52 13.61
N LEU A 200 1.59 13.51 14.08
CA LEU A 200 0.54 12.86 13.34
C LEU A 200 -0.68 13.78 13.20
N LEU A 201 -1.21 13.91 11.98
CA LEU A 201 -2.42 14.67 11.69
C LEU A 201 -3.54 13.76 11.19
N VAL A 202 -4.76 14.17 11.50
CA VAL A 202 -6.00 13.51 11.08
C VAL A 202 -6.89 14.53 10.39
N ALA A 203 -7.40 14.21 9.21
CA ALA A 203 -8.30 15.06 8.43
C ALA A 203 -9.60 14.31 8.12
N ARG A 204 -10.72 15.01 8.22
CA ARG A 204 -12.02 14.50 7.75
C ARG A 204 -12.12 14.70 6.24
N ILE A 205 -12.44 13.63 5.53
CA ILE A 205 -12.53 13.57 4.07
C ILE A 205 -13.93 13.12 3.70
N ASN A 206 -14.61 13.94 2.91
CA ASN A 206 -15.82 13.53 2.22
C ASN A 206 -15.43 13.02 0.83
N THR A 207 -16.11 11.98 0.36
CA THR A 207 -15.81 11.36 -0.95
C THR A 207 -16.87 11.73 -1.99
N LEU A 208 -16.44 11.78 -3.25
CA LEU A 208 -17.36 11.94 -4.39
C LEU A 208 -17.86 10.58 -4.87
N PRO A 209 -19.10 10.53 -5.38
CA PRO A 209 -19.57 9.35 -6.08
C PRO A 209 -18.73 9.11 -7.35
N LYS A 210 -18.56 7.83 -7.70
CA LYS A 210 -17.67 7.39 -8.79
C LYS A 210 -17.94 8.12 -10.11
N TRP A 211 -19.19 8.35 -10.47
CA TRP A 211 -19.56 9.02 -11.73
C TRP A 211 -19.01 10.45 -11.79
N ARG A 212 -19.16 11.23 -10.70
CA ARG A 212 -18.67 12.60 -10.62
C ARG A 212 -17.14 12.63 -10.60
N CYS A 213 -16.55 11.68 -9.89
CA CYS A 213 -15.12 11.47 -9.89
C CYS A 213 -14.59 11.21 -11.31
N SER A 214 -15.25 10.36 -12.09
CA SER A 214 -14.90 10.05 -13.48
C SER A 214 -15.00 11.25 -14.41
N MET A 215 -15.98 12.14 -14.23
CA MET A 215 -16.07 13.37 -15.01
C MET A 215 -14.91 14.32 -14.71
N ILE A 216 -14.62 14.57 -13.43
CA ILE A 216 -13.52 15.47 -13.01
C ILE A 216 -12.16 14.93 -13.47
N TRP A 217 -11.98 13.61 -13.37
CA TRP A 217 -10.72 12.97 -13.70
C TRP A 217 -10.57 12.62 -15.19
N GLU A 218 -11.66 12.69 -15.97
CA GLU A 218 -11.72 12.29 -17.38
C GLU A 218 -11.20 10.86 -17.60
N MET A 219 -11.43 9.97 -16.63
CA MET A 219 -10.99 8.57 -16.70
C MET A 219 -11.92 7.64 -15.90
N ASN A 220 -11.77 6.34 -16.14
CA ASN A 220 -12.50 5.32 -15.40
C ASN A 220 -12.03 5.27 -13.93
N MET A 221 -12.91 5.64 -13.00
CA MET A 221 -12.62 5.69 -11.56
C MET A 221 -13.04 4.44 -10.80
N SER A 222 -13.23 3.30 -11.48
CA SER A 222 -13.61 2.02 -10.86
C SER A 222 -12.63 1.51 -9.82
N THR A 223 -11.33 1.82 -9.95
CA THR A 223 -10.27 1.44 -9.02
C THR A 223 -9.86 2.58 -8.07
N PHE A 224 -10.62 3.67 -8.05
CA PHE A 224 -10.27 4.88 -7.32
C PHE A 224 -11.45 5.40 -6.48
N ILE A 225 -11.09 6.19 -5.48
CA ILE A 225 -11.98 7.07 -4.72
C ILE A 225 -11.36 8.47 -4.80
N CYS A 226 -12.16 9.52 -4.92
CA CYS A 226 -11.65 10.88 -4.84
C CYS A 226 -12.42 11.73 -3.83
N SER A 227 -11.73 12.71 -3.24
CA SER A 227 -12.33 13.65 -2.29
C SER A 227 -13.29 14.63 -2.99
N ASP A 228 -14.21 15.21 -2.23
CA ASP A 228 -15.13 16.27 -2.70
C ASP A 228 -14.47 17.65 -2.76
N SER A 229 -13.42 17.85 -1.98
CA SER A 229 -12.73 19.10 -1.84
C SER A 229 -11.30 19.00 -2.38
N ALA A 230 -10.90 20.04 -3.11
CA ALA A 230 -9.50 20.29 -3.46
C ALA A 230 -8.70 20.87 -2.27
N LEU A 231 -9.40 21.33 -1.21
CA LEU A 231 -8.84 22.03 -0.04
C LEU A 231 -8.43 21.08 1.09
N THR A 232 -9.08 19.92 1.24
CA THR A 232 -8.61 18.85 2.13
C THR A 232 -7.45 18.14 1.45
N ASP A 233 -6.25 18.66 1.71
CA ASP A 233 -5.04 18.29 1.00
C ASP A 233 -4.35 17.09 1.66
N VAL A 234 -3.99 16.10 0.85
CA VAL A 234 -3.15 14.99 1.29
C VAL A 234 -1.76 15.25 0.72
N SER A 235 -0.80 15.48 1.62
CA SER A 235 0.51 16.03 1.29
C SER A 235 1.60 14.96 1.22
N ARG A 236 2.81 15.34 0.80
CA ARG A 236 3.99 14.46 0.90
C ARG A 236 4.17 14.00 2.34
N GLY A 237 4.20 12.69 2.56
CA GLY A 237 4.28 12.05 3.89
C GLY A 237 2.99 11.33 4.31
N ASP A 238 1.87 11.60 3.63
CA ASP A 238 0.60 10.88 3.80
C ASP A 238 0.41 9.75 2.78
N SER A 239 1.19 9.76 1.67
CA SER A 239 1.22 8.72 0.63
C SER A 239 1.21 7.31 1.21
N GLY A 240 0.33 6.44 0.73
CA GLY A 240 0.16 5.09 1.25
C GLY A 240 -0.64 4.98 2.55
N GLY A 241 -0.98 6.10 3.19
CA GLY A 241 -1.81 6.16 4.38
C GLY A 241 -3.28 5.76 4.14
N PRO A 242 -4.05 5.58 5.22
CA PRO A 242 -5.43 5.13 5.18
C PRO A 242 -6.40 6.22 4.75
N LEU A 243 -7.43 5.83 4.00
CA LEU A 243 -8.76 6.45 4.03
C LEU A 243 -9.72 5.45 4.68
N ALA A 244 -10.15 5.75 5.90
CA ALA A 244 -11.00 4.87 6.69
C ALA A 244 -12.37 5.50 6.94
N CYS A 245 -13.44 4.72 6.92
CA CYS A 245 -14.80 5.21 7.07
C CYS A 245 -15.56 4.42 8.15
N LYS A 246 -16.64 5.03 8.64
CA LYS A 246 -17.64 4.41 9.53
C LYS A 246 -19.06 4.68 9.03
N GLY A 247 -20.01 3.85 9.41
CA GLY A 247 -21.42 3.95 9.02
C GLY A 247 -21.63 3.66 7.53
N THR A 248 -20.88 2.71 6.99
CA THR A 248 -21.00 2.25 5.60
C THR A 248 -22.01 1.11 5.47
N LEU A 249 -22.24 0.66 4.23
CA LEU A 249 -23.07 -0.53 3.91
C LEU A 249 -22.22 -1.70 3.42
N ASP A 250 -20.93 -1.71 3.80
CA ASP A 250 -20.01 -2.79 3.49
C ASP A 250 -20.16 -3.92 4.51
N PRO A 251 -20.32 -5.19 4.07
CA PRO A 251 -20.51 -6.31 4.98
C PRO A 251 -19.29 -6.61 5.86
N ALA A 252 -18.10 -6.08 5.54
CA ALA A 252 -16.93 -6.23 6.41
C ALA A 252 -16.84 -5.17 7.51
N GLU A 253 -17.72 -4.16 7.51
CA GLU A 253 -17.73 -3.19 8.60
C GLU A 253 -18.20 -3.85 9.90
N THR A 254 -17.44 -3.61 10.96
CA THR A 254 -17.74 -4.08 12.31
C THR A 254 -17.90 -2.88 13.22
N GLN A 255 -18.71 -3.01 14.28
CA GLN A 255 -18.96 -1.89 15.21
C GLN A 255 -17.69 -1.34 15.86
N ASP A 256 -16.69 -2.20 16.10
CA ASP A 256 -15.49 -1.86 16.87
C ASP A 256 -14.30 -1.37 16.03
N LYS A 257 -14.38 -1.45 14.69
CA LYS A 257 -13.25 -1.13 13.81
C LYS A 257 -13.68 -0.29 12.62
N ASP A 258 -12.83 0.66 12.28
CA ASP A 258 -12.95 1.44 11.07
C ASP A 258 -12.81 0.52 9.83
N LEU A 259 -13.42 0.94 8.73
CA LEU A 259 -13.32 0.26 7.45
C LEU A 259 -12.34 0.99 6.53
N LEU A 260 -11.26 0.33 6.12
CA LEU A 260 -10.29 0.85 5.17
C LEU A 260 -10.85 0.74 3.75
N VAL A 261 -11.29 1.88 3.21
CA VAL A 261 -11.89 1.96 1.87
C VAL A 261 -10.90 2.41 0.81
N GLY A 262 -9.86 3.13 1.21
CA GLY A 262 -8.89 3.72 0.30
C GLY A 262 -7.47 3.75 0.84
N VAL A 263 -6.51 3.80 -0.07
CA VAL A 263 -5.08 4.05 0.21
C VAL A 263 -4.70 5.34 -0.48
N VAL A 264 -4.07 6.29 0.21
CA VAL A 264 -3.61 7.55 -0.39
C VAL A 264 -2.67 7.26 -1.56
N SER A 265 -3.06 7.63 -2.77
CA SER A 265 -2.26 7.41 -3.99
C SER A 265 -1.58 8.69 -4.47
N GLY A 266 -2.31 9.81 -4.50
CA GLY A 266 -1.71 11.08 -4.87
C GLY A 266 -2.74 12.18 -5.08
N LYS A 267 -2.24 13.34 -5.50
CA LYS A 267 -3.04 14.52 -5.82
C LYS A 267 -2.62 15.06 -7.17
N ASN A 268 -3.58 15.62 -7.90
CA ASN A 268 -3.31 16.54 -9.00
C ASN A 268 -3.77 17.95 -8.55
N PHE A 269 -2.95 18.97 -8.80
CA PHE A 269 -3.19 20.35 -8.37
C PHE A 269 -4.51 20.94 -8.88
N ASP A 270 -4.93 20.54 -10.08
CA ASP A 270 -6.16 21.04 -10.70
C ASP A 270 -7.38 20.16 -10.36
N LYS A 271 -7.19 19.11 -9.55
CA LYS A 271 -8.22 18.12 -9.21
C LYS A 271 -8.19 17.81 -7.70
N THR A 272 -8.94 16.78 -7.32
CA THR A 272 -9.13 16.34 -5.93
C THR A 272 -8.03 15.36 -5.50
N THR A 273 -8.01 14.93 -4.24
CA THR A 273 -7.09 13.85 -3.81
C THR A 273 -7.60 12.52 -4.35
N LEU A 274 -6.69 11.67 -4.83
CA LEU A 274 -6.95 10.29 -5.24
C LEU A 274 -6.51 9.28 -4.19
N PHE A 275 -7.41 8.32 -3.96
CA PHE A 275 -7.16 7.14 -3.18
C PHE A 275 -7.35 5.91 -4.06
N THR A 276 -6.46 4.93 -3.96
CA THR A 276 -6.67 3.60 -4.54
C THR A 276 -7.78 2.91 -3.78
N ARG A 277 -8.84 2.49 -4.48
CA ARG A 277 -10.02 1.84 -3.89
C ARG A 277 -9.68 0.43 -3.40
N VAL A 278 -9.68 0.20 -2.09
CA VAL A 278 -9.27 -1.07 -1.48
C VAL A 278 -10.17 -2.24 -1.93
N SER A 279 -11.48 -2.04 -2.01
CA SER A 279 -12.41 -3.11 -2.38
C SER A 279 -12.21 -3.62 -3.82
N ALA A 280 -11.65 -2.81 -4.73
CA ALA A 280 -11.26 -3.27 -6.07
C ALA A 280 -10.09 -4.28 -6.07
N TYR A 281 -9.34 -4.37 -4.97
CA TYR A 281 -8.18 -5.25 -4.82
C TYR A 281 -8.37 -6.34 -3.77
N HIS A 282 -9.59 -6.52 -3.23
CA HIS A 282 -9.85 -7.50 -2.17
C HIS A 282 -9.28 -8.89 -2.48
N GLY A 283 -9.60 -9.45 -3.67
CA GLY A 283 -9.09 -10.76 -4.07
C GLY A 283 -7.57 -10.82 -4.20
N TRP A 284 -6.90 -9.71 -4.54
CA TRP A 284 -5.43 -9.64 -4.58
C TRP A 284 -4.84 -9.56 -3.17
N ILE A 285 -5.47 -8.79 -2.27
CA ILE A 285 -5.06 -8.68 -0.85
C ILE A 285 -5.16 -10.04 -0.14
N GLU A 286 -6.19 -10.82 -0.45
CA GLU A 286 -6.43 -12.13 0.16
C GLU A 286 -5.52 -13.24 -0.36
N ARG A 287 -5.19 -13.23 -1.67
CA ARG A 287 -4.28 -14.23 -2.25
C ARG A 287 -2.85 -14.07 -1.75
N ASN A 288 -2.43 -12.85 -1.43
CA ASN A 288 -1.09 -12.57 -0.91
C ASN A 288 -1.10 -12.67 0.63
N ARG A 289 -1.17 -13.90 1.14
CA ARG A 289 -1.15 -14.17 2.58
C ARG A 289 0.28 -14.12 3.12
N SER A 290 0.41 -13.70 4.37
CA SER A 290 1.59 -13.94 5.18
C SER A 290 1.63 -15.44 5.47
N SER A 291 2.43 -16.20 4.73
CA SER A 291 2.73 -17.57 5.11
C SER A 291 3.40 -17.52 6.48
N LYS A 292 2.75 -18.00 7.55
CA LYS A 292 3.50 -18.37 8.75
C LYS A 292 4.49 -19.43 8.30
N VAL A 293 5.76 -19.07 8.17
CA VAL A 293 6.84 -20.03 7.96
C VAL A 293 6.98 -20.77 9.29
N GLY A 294 6.13 -21.76 9.52
CA GLY A 294 5.97 -22.38 10.82
C GLY A 294 4.74 -23.26 10.83
N ASN A 295 4.82 -24.38 10.12
CA ASN A 295 4.27 -25.70 10.48
C ASN A 295 4.33 -26.64 9.26
N GLU A 296 3.96 -26.17 8.07
CA GLU A 296 3.98 -26.99 6.85
C GLU A 296 5.38 -27.53 6.51
N PHE A 297 6.42 -26.71 6.64
CA PHE A 297 7.80 -27.14 6.37
C PHE A 297 8.34 -28.12 7.43
N SER A 298 7.88 -27.99 8.68
CA SER A 298 8.28 -28.88 9.78
C SER A 298 7.58 -30.24 9.66
N TYR A 299 6.30 -30.25 9.30
CA TYR A 299 5.56 -31.48 8.98
C TYR A 299 6.13 -32.17 7.74
N PHE A 300 6.50 -31.41 6.71
CA PHE A 300 7.14 -31.99 5.53
C PHE A 300 8.47 -32.65 5.91
N ILE A 301 9.38 -31.94 6.60
CA ILE A 301 10.67 -32.52 7.03
C ILE A 301 10.47 -33.73 7.96
N LEU A 302 9.56 -33.66 8.93
CA LEU A 302 9.29 -34.78 9.84
C LEU A 302 8.77 -36.01 9.09
N ASN A 303 7.85 -35.82 8.14
CA ASN A 303 7.34 -36.93 7.32
C ASN A 303 8.42 -37.50 6.39
N THR A 304 9.28 -36.67 5.80
CA THR A 304 10.39 -37.16 4.96
C THR A 304 11.41 -37.94 5.79
N VAL A 305 11.74 -37.47 7.00
CA VAL A 305 12.65 -38.17 7.91
C VAL A 305 12.06 -39.50 8.37
N LEU A 306 10.79 -39.54 8.79
CA LEU A 306 10.11 -40.78 9.17
C LEU A 306 10.03 -41.79 8.03
N PHE A 307 9.78 -41.33 6.79
CA PHE A 307 9.75 -42.18 5.60
C PHE A 307 11.14 -42.77 5.28
N LEU A 308 12.20 -41.98 5.40
CA LEU A 308 13.58 -42.46 5.20
C LEU A 308 13.99 -43.47 6.28
N ILE A 309 13.59 -43.25 7.53
CA ILE A 309 13.80 -44.21 8.64
C ILE A 309 13.06 -45.53 8.33
N TYR A 310 11.80 -45.47 7.91
CA TYR A 310 11.03 -46.66 7.53
C TYR A 310 11.69 -47.45 6.40
N LEU A 311 12.15 -46.76 5.34
CA LEU A 311 12.87 -47.40 4.24
C LEU A 311 14.16 -48.08 4.70
N PHE A 312 14.92 -47.44 5.59
CA PHE A 312 16.14 -48.00 6.15
C PHE A 312 15.88 -49.30 6.94
N PHE A 313 14.84 -49.32 7.78
CA PHE A 313 14.45 -50.54 8.51
C PHE A 313 13.93 -51.64 7.58
N ARG A 314 13.16 -51.28 6.54
CA ARG A 314 12.68 -52.26 5.55
C ARG A 314 13.84 -52.87 4.73
N PHE A 315 14.84 -52.07 4.38
CA PHE A 315 16.04 -52.54 3.67
C PHE A 315 16.90 -53.47 4.53
N LYS A 316 17.06 -53.16 5.82
CA LYS A 316 17.74 -54.08 6.76
C LYS A 316 17.00 -55.41 6.90
N PHE A 317 15.67 -55.41 6.91
CA PHE A 317 14.89 -56.64 7.02
C PHE A 317 15.05 -57.56 5.79
N LEU A 318 15.14 -56.98 4.59
CA LEU A 318 15.38 -57.71 3.34
C LEU A 318 16.79 -58.30 3.23
N LEU A 319 17.80 -57.69 3.87
CA LEU A 319 19.17 -58.19 3.88
C LEU A 319 19.40 -59.29 4.92
N VAL A 320 18.62 -59.33 6.00
CA VAL A 320 18.76 -60.32 7.09
C VAL A 320 17.96 -61.60 6.82
N TYR A 321 16.92 -61.55 5.98
CA TYR A 321 16.12 -62.72 5.58
C TYR A 321 16.07 -62.88 4.06
N PRO A 322 17.13 -63.42 3.42
CA PRO A 322 16.99 -63.88 2.05
C PRO A 322 15.95 -65.00 2.01
N THR A 323 14.86 -64.77 1.25
CA THR A 323 13.85 -65.78 0.97
C THR A 323 14.52 -67.00 0.33
N THR A 324 14.69 -68.06 1.11
CA THR A 324 15.11 -69.37 0.59
C THR A 324 13.93 -69.96 -0.17
N VAL A 325 13.92 -69.78 -1.49
CA VAL A 325 13.02 -70.50 -2.38
C VAL A 325 13.43 -71.96 -2.37
N LYS A 326 12.71 -72.80 -1.60
CA LYS A 326 12.81 -74.25 -1.70
C LYS A 326 12.33 -74.67 -3.10
N ARG A 327 13.24 -75.19 -3.92
CA ARG A 327 12.88 -76.03 -5.07
C ARG A 327 12.27 -77.33 -4.53
N ASN A 328 11.03 -77.62 -4.91
CA ASN A 328 10.44 -78.94 -4.72
C ASN A 328 10.99 -79.89 -5.80
N PRO A 329 11.37 -81.13 -5.46
CA PRO A 329 11.61 -82.17 -6.43
C PRO A 329 10.30 -82.88 -6.77
N LEU A 330 9.91 -82.84 -8.05
CA LEU A 330 9.57 -83.99 -8.91
C LEU A 330 9.19 -83.49 -10.30
#